data_AF-A0A932J6E1-F1
#
_entry.id   AF-A0A932J6E1-F1
#
_cell.length_a   1.000
_cell.length_b   1.000
_cell.length_c   1.000
_cell.angle_alpha   90.00
_cell.angle_beta   90.00
_cell.angle_gamma   90.00
#
_symmetry.space_group_name_H-M   'P 1'
#
loop_
_entity.id
_entity.type
_entity.pdbx_description
1 polymer ?
#
loop_
_entity_poly.entity_id
_entity_poly.type
_entity_poly.pdbx_seq_one_letter_code
_entity_poly.pdbx_strand_id
1 'polypeptide(L)' 'NNRLHAPFGMAGGGEGASGRNYVLRVNGEVEHLSYVAKTEMAAGDIFVVETPGGGGYGSAIDEMEDAD' A
#
# COMPACT_ATOMS: atom_id res chain seq x y z
N ASN A 1 -1.52 2.72 -11.94
CA ASN A 1 -0.78 3.21 -10.76
C ASN A 1 -0.93 2.18 -9.65
N ASN A 2 0.16 1.85 -8.96
CA ASN A 2 0.25 0.89 -7.86
C ASN A 2 -0.42 1.32 -6.53
N ARG A 3 -1.18 2.43 -6.55
CA ARG A 3 -2.13 2.86 -5.50
C ARG A 3 -3.60 2.59 -5.85
N LEU A 4 -3.90 2.28 -7.11
CA LEU A 4 -5.24 1.91 -7.59
C LEU A 4 -5.31 0.43 -7.98
N HIS A 5 -4.24 -0.07 -8.61
CA HIS A 5 -4.09 -1.47 -8.99
C HIS A 5 -2.93 -2.05 -8.21
N ALA A 6 -3.16 -3.11 -7.44
CA ALA A 6 -2.13 -3.72 -6.64
C ALA A 6 -0.95 -4.22 -7.51
N PRO A 7 0.29 -4.20 -7.00
CA PRO A 7 1.42 -4.86 -7.63
C PRO A 7 1.13 -6.36 -7.80
N PHE A 8 1.26 -6.89 -9.01
CA PHE A 8 0.96 -8.29 -9.30
C PHE A 8 2.02 -9.23 -8.72
N GLY A 9 1.59 -10.42 -8.30
CA GLY A 9 2.49 -11.53 -7.98
C GLY A 9 2.89 -12.35 -9.20
N MET A 10 3.83 -13.26 -9.02
CA MET A 10 4.37 -14.12 -10.08
C MET A 10 4.42 -15.59 -9.64
N ALA A 11 4.35 -16.51 -10.60
CA ALA A 11 4.46 -17.96 -10.35
C ALA A 11 3.55 -18.49 -9.23
N GLY A 12 2.29 -18.02 -9.16
CA GLY A 12 1.33 -18.40 -8.12
C GLY A 12 1.35 -17.51 -6.87
N GLY A 13 2.27 -16.55 -6.79
CA GLY A 13 2.32 -15.56 -5.72
C GLY A 13 1.16 -14.56 -5.74
N GLY A 14 0.72 -14.15 -4.55
CA GLY A 14 -0.35 -13.16 -4.37
C GLY A 14 0.06 -11.73 -4.70
N GLU A 15 -0.93 -10.86 -4.83
CA GLU A 15 -0.71 -9.42 -5.04
C GLU A 15 -0.07 -8.74 -3.83
N GLY A 16 0.72 -7.70 -4.08
CA GLY A 16 1.28 -6.84 -3.05
C GLY A 16 0.28 -5.80 -2.54
N ALA A 17 0.55 -5.21 -1.38
CA ALA A 17 -0.29 -4.11 -0.88
C ALA A 17 -0.19 -2.87 -1.78
N SER A 18 -1.34 -2.29 -2.12
CA SER A 18 -1.39 -0.98 -2.79
C SER A 18 -0.87 0.12 -1.86
N GLY A 19 -0.17 1.10 -2.43
CA GLY A 19 0.27 2.28 -1.67
C GLY A 19 -0.89 3.24 -1.41
N ARG A 20 -0.70 4.15 -0.45
CA ARG A 20 -1.72 5.12 -0.03
C ARG A 20 -1.09 6.47 0.26
N ASN A 21 -1.86 7.52 0.04
CA ASN A 21 -1.49 8.89 0.42
C ASN A 21 -2.60 9.43 1.33
N TYR A 22 -2.24 10.06 2.44
CA TYR A 22 -3.19 10.73 3.31
C TYR A 22 -2.52 11.82 4.12
N VAL A 23 -3.33 12.75 4.63
CA VAL A 23 -2.90 13.72 5.63
C VAL A 23 -3.45 13.29 6.98
N LEU A 24 -2.57 13.12 7.96
CA LEU A 24 -2.95 13.09 9.37
C LEU A 24 -3.01 14.53 9.86
N ARG A 25 -4.23 15.00 10.10
CA ARG A 25 -4.52 16.35 10.59
C ARG A 25 -4.08 16.47 12.05
N VAL A 26 -3.72 17.68 12.48
CA VAL A 26 -3.28 17.95 13.87
C VAL A 26 -4.32 17.55 14.92
N ASN A 27 -5.61 17.56 14.56
CA ASN A 27 -6.72 17.12 15.41
C ASN A 27 -6.87 15.58 15.49
N GLY A 28 -6.04 14.82 14.77
CA GLY A 28 -6.07 13.36 14.70
C GLY A 28 -6.90 12.78 13.55
N GLU A 29 -7.57 13.59 12.75
CA GLU A 29 -8.35 13.11 11.59
C GLU A 29 -7.44 12.65 10.44
N VAL A 30 -7.90 11.67 9.67
CA VAL A 30 -7.19 11.17 8.49
C VAL A 30 -7.95 11.55 7.24
N GLU A 31 -7.35 12.39 6.41
CA GLU A 31 -7.85 12.73 5.08
C GLU A 31 -7.15 11.87 4.02
N HIS A 32 -7.89 10.94 3.44
CA HIS A 32 -7.37 10.12 2.34
C HIS A 32 -7.33 10.90 1.03
N LEU A 33 -6.21 10.82 0.33
CA LEU A 33 -6.00 11.45 -0.97
C LEU A 33 -5.95 10.39 -2.07
N SER A 34 -6.44 10.77 -3.25
CA SER A 34 -6.26 9.96 -4.45
C SER A 34 -4.78 9.93 -4.88
N TYR A 35 -4.47 9.09 -5.87
CA TYR A 35 -3.10 8.94 -6.36
C TYR A 35 -2.53 10.19 -7.05
N VAL A 36 -3.40 11.10 -7.50
CA VAL A 36 -3.08 12.45 -7.97
C VAL A 36 -4.08 13.40 -7.31
N ALA A 37 -3.59 14.18 -6.36
CA ALA A 37 -4.43 15.07 -5.56
C ALA A 37 -3.67 16.35 -5.20
N LYS A 38 -4.44 17.34 -4.75
CA LYS A 38 -3.96 18.55 -4.08
C LYS A 38 -4.81 18.74 -2.83
N THR A 39 -4.20 19.13 -1.73
CA THR A 39 -4.88 19.56 -0.51
C THR A 39 -4.06 20.67 0.15
N GLU A 40 -4.69 21.47 1.00
CA GLU A 40 -4.00 22.47 1.81
C GLU A 40 -3.47 21.84 3.10
N MET A 41 -2.29 22.28 3.53
CA MET A 41 -1.62 21.81 4.74
C MET A 41 -1.60 22.92 5.78
N ALA A 42 -1.97 22.59 7.01
CA ALA A 42 -1.79 23.46 8.16
C ALA A 42 -0.49 23.11 8.92
N ALA A 43 -0.01 24.04 9.74
CA ALA A 43 1.12 23.76 10.63
C ALA A 43 0.74 22.63 11.60
N GLY A 44 1.59 21.60 11.69
CA GLY A 44 1.37 20.43 12.53
C GLY A 44 0.68 19.25 11.82
N ASP A 45 0.13 19.46 10.62
CA ASP A 45 -0.35 18.34 9.79
C ASP A 45 0.82 17.49 9.29
N ILE A 46 0.58 16.20 9.08
CA ILE A 46 1.58 15.25 8.58
C ILE A 46 1.07 14.66 7.27
N PHE A 47 1.82 14.88 6.19
CA PHE A 47 1.57 14.17 4.94
C PHE A 47 2.28 12.81 4.95
N VAL A 48 1.50 11.73 4.82
CA VAL A 48 2.00 10.36 4.82
C VAL A 48 1.93 9.78 3.41
N VAL A 49 3.05 9.20 2.98
CA VAL A 49 3.16 8.46 1.74
C VAL A 49 3.56 7.02 2.06
N GLU A 50 2.62 6.11 1.89
CA GLU A 50 2.89 4.68 1.94
C GLU A 50 3.18 4.21 0.52
N THR A 51 4.42 3.81 0.29
CA THR A 51 4.82 3.23 -0.99
C THR A 51 4.22 1.83 -1.15
N PRO A 52 3.74 1.47 -2.34
CA PRO A 52 3.24 0.12 -2.62
C PRO A 52 4.29 -0.95 -2.34
N GLY A 53 3.85 -2.13 -1.90
CA GLY A 53 4.72 -3.29 -1.71
C GLY A 53 5.13 -3.96 -3.02
N GLY A 54 5.88 -5.07 -2.93
CA GLY A 54 6.07 -6.00 -4.05
C GLY A 54 4.98 -7.07 -4.05
N GLY A 55 4.66 -7.62 -5.23
CA GLY A 55 3.88 -8.86 -5.30
C GLY A 55 4.72 -10.05 -4.87
N GLY A 56 4.06 -11.10 -4.38
CA GLY A 56 4.71 -12.34 -3.97
C GLY A 56 5.20 -13.16 -5.15
N TYR A 57 6.06 -14.14 -4.86
CA TYR A 57 6.52 -15.15 -5.81
C TYR A 57 6.27 -16.54 -5.23
N GLY A 58 5.82 -17.49 -6.06
CA GLY A 58 5.57 -18.87 -5.65
C GLY A 58 4.20 -19.06 -5.01
N SER A 59 3.70 -20.28 -5.03
CA SER A 59 2.41 -20.62 -4.40
C SER A 59 2.59 -20.75 -2.90
N ALA A 60 1.71 -20.14 -2.09
CA ALA A 60 1.78 -20.26 -0.62
C ALA A 60 1.65 -21.71 -0.11
N ILE A 61 1.20 -22.63 -0.97
CA ILE A 61 1.07 -24.07 -0.67
C ILE A 61 2.33 -24.89 -0.95
N ASP A 62 3.28 -24.39 -1.76
CA ASP A 62 4.51 -25.14 -2.07
C ASP A 62 5.49 -25.17 -0.88
N GLU A 63 5.44 -24.19 0.02
CA GLU A 63 6.29 -24.17 1.22
C GLU A 63 5.77 -25.06 2.37
N MET A 64 4.53 -25.54 2.29
CA MET A 64 3.95 -26.43 3.32
C MET A 64 4.14 -27.92 3.02
N GLU A 65 4.46 -28.31 1.77
CA GLU A 65 4.75 -29.72 1.44
C GLU A 65 6.18 -30.16 1.82
N ASP A 66 7.12 -29.22 2.00
CA ASP A 66 8.50 -29.50 2.46
C ASP A 66 8.64 -29.47 4.00
N ALA A 67 7.53 -29.38 4.74
CA ALA A 67 7.51 -29.23 6.20
C ALA A 67 7.20 -30.52 6.99
N ASP A 68 7.17 -31.70 6.35
CA ASP A 68 7.03 -33.02 7.01
C ASP A 68 8.05 -34.07 6.50
#